data_AF-F7NLA5-F1
#
_entry.id   AF-F7NLA5-F1
#
_cell.length_a   1.000
_cell.length_b   1.000
_cell.length_c   1.000
_cell.angle_alpha   90.00
_cell.angle_beta   90.00
_cell.angle_gamma   90.00
#
_symmetry.space_group_name_H-M   'P 1'
#
loop_
_entity.id
_entity.type
_entity.pdbx_description
1 polymer ?
#
loop_
_entity_poly.entity_id
_entity_poly.type
_entity_poly.pdbx_seq_one_letter_code
_entity_poly.pdbx_strand_id
1 'polypeptide(L)'
;MRFWVVTVRSWYLVFVSAVFVVLAVVSDINPTADSLIVRTQQEKKISPIFQGNAVKPNVALACNVFWGEDLLPDMLRVLNEKKVKVTFFIGGSWAKRNPDSLRELAQNGHEIANHSYSHPHPNKLSKEQNQQEIARTEELVKELTGKKTTLYAPPYGEYNDTVLAAADELGYKTIMWTIDTVDWKRPAPATIIQRVTSKLQNGAIILMHPTEPTQKALGQLIDEIRKKGYEVVTISEIIIP
;
A
#
# COMPACT_ATOMS: atom_id res chain seq x y z
N MET A 1 56.97 66.56 13.55
CA MET A 1 56.16 65.55 12.84
C MET A 1 55.41 66.25 11.71
N ARG A 2 55.61 65.87 10.45
CA ARG A 2 54.89 66.42 9.29
C ARG A 2 53.79 65.43 8.90
N PHE A 3 52.52 65.82 9.05
CA PHE A 3 51.38 65.04 8.59
C PHE A 3 51.12 65.34 7.10
N TRP A 4 51.02 64.30 6.29
CA TRP A 4 50.59 64.38 4.90
C TRP A 4 49.07 64.23 4.85
N VAL A 5 48.37 65.27 4.38
CA VAL A 5 46.93 65.21 4.11
C VAL A 5 46.75 64.85 2.65
N VAL A 6 46.28 63.63 2.37
CA VAL A 6 45.89 63.22 1.02
C VAL A 6 44.43 63.64 0.81
N THR A 7 44.19 64.53 -0.15
CA THR A 7 42.84 64.93 -0.54
C THR A 7 42.33 64.00 -1.64
N VAL A 8 41.40 63.11 -1.28
CA VAL A 8 40.71 62.25 -2.26
C VAL A 8 39.66 63.09 -2.97
N ARG A 9 39.72 63.14 -4.30
CA ARG A 9 38.75 63.89 -5.11
C ARG A 9 37.38 63.22 -5.02
N SER A 10 36.33 64.02 -4.78
CA SER A 10 34.95 63.54 -4.54
C SER A 10 34.41 62.63 -5.66
N TRP A 11 34.81 62.83 -6.92
CA TRP A 11 34.41 61.97 -8.04
C TRP A 11 34.90 60.51 -7.91
N TYR A 12 36.01 60.28 -7.21
CA TYR A 12 36.56 58.94 -7.00
C TYR A 12 35.68 58.13 -6.03
N LEU A 13 35.11 58.79 -5.02
CA LEU A 13 34.18 58.15 -4.07
C LEU A 13 32.87 57.75 -4.76
N VAL A 14 32.37 58.60 -5.66
CA VAL A 14 31.16 58.31 -6.47
C VAL A 14 31.41 57.17 -7.46
N PHE A 15 32.60 57.12 -8.06
CA PHE A 15 32.97 56.04 -8.97
C PHE A 15 33.06 54.69 -8.24
N VAL A 16 33.74 54.64 -7.08
CA VAL A 16 33.87 53.42 -6.29
C VAL A 16 32.50 52.94 -5.79
N SER A 17 31.64 53.83 -5.31
CA SER A 17 30.30 53.43 -4.87
C SER A 17 29.43 52.92 -6.02
N ALA A 18 29.48 53.53 -7.20
CA ALA A 18 28.76 53.06 -8.37
C ALA A 18 29.21 51.65 -8.82
N VAL A 19 30.52 51.38 -8.78
CA VAL A 19 31.07 50.04 -9.11
C VAL A 19 30.59 48.99 -8.09
N PHE A 20 30.57 49.31 -6.80
CA PHE A 20 30.05 48.40 -5.77
C PHE A 20 28.57 48.10 -5.94
N VAL A 21 27.75 49.09 -6.31
CA VAL A 21 26.32 48.90 -6.56
C VAL A 21 26.09 48.02 -7.79
N VAL A 22 26.84 48.24 -8.88
CA VAL A 22 26.72 47.39 -10.09
C VAL A 22 27.15 45.96 -9.78
N LEU A 23 28.24 45.75 -9.04
CA LEU A 23 28.68 44.41 -8.63
C LEU A 23 27.65 43.70 -7.74
N ALA A 24 27.03 44.40 -6.80
CA ALA A 24 25.97 43.86 -5.95
C ALA A 24 24.73 43.45 -6.76
N VAL A 25 24.30 44.31 -7.70
CA VAL A 25 23.17 44.01 -8.58
C VAL A 25 23.47 42.83 -9.51
N VAL A 26 24.69 42.72 -10.03
CA VAL A 26 25.09 41.58 -10.88
C VAL A 26 25.18 40.28 -10.07
N SER A 27 25.58 40.30 -8.80
CA SER A 27 25.54 39.11 -7.94
C SER A 27 24.12 38.65 -7.59
N ASP A 28 23.14 39.55 -7.59
CA ASP A 28 21.73 39.24 -7.30
C ASP A 28 20.93 38.76 -8.54
N ILE A 29 21.49 38.87 -9.75
CA ILE A 29 20.80 38.46 -11.01
C ILE A 29 20.98 36.97 -11.35
N ASN A 30 21.72 36.21 -10.53
CA ASN A 30 21.89 34.76 -10.75
C ASN A 30 21.25 33.94 -9.61
N PRO A 31 19.91 33.85 -9.54
CA PRO A 31 19.29 32.78 -8.79
C PRO A 31 19.72 31.49 -9.49
N THR A 32 20.57 30.74 -8.78
CA THR A 32 21.24 29.55 -9.27
C THR A 32 20.27 28.62 -10.00
N ALA A 33 20.67 28.14 -11.18
CA ALA A 33 20.01 27.04 -11.88
C ALA A 33 19.81 25.82 -10.94
N ASP A 34 20.63 25.70 -9.90
CA ASP A 34 20.47 24.73 -8.80
C ASP A 34 19.11 24.81 -8.11
N SER A 35 18.56 26.01 -7.90
CA SER A 35 17.24 26.17 -7.23
C SER A 35 16.06 25.70 -8.08
N LEU A 36 16.21 25.71 -9.41
CA LEU A 36 15.22 25.19 -10.36
C LEU A 36 15.34 23.67 -10.54
N ILE A 37 16.56 23.12 -10.50
CA ILE A 37 16.79 21.67 -10.58
C ILE A 37 16.31 20.94 -9.31
N VAL A 38 16.48 21.55 -8.13
CA VAL A 38 16.04 20.96 -6.84
C VAL A 38 14.51 20.86 -6.73
N ARG A 39 13.74 21.71 -7.43
CA ARG A 39 12.26 21.65 -7.44
C ARG A 39 11.69 20.52 -8.30
N THR A 40 12.47 19.97 -9.23
CA THR A 40 11.98 18.94 -10.19
C THR A 40 12.11 17.48 -9.72
N GLN A 41 12.69 17.23 -8.54
CA GLN A 41 12.73 15.88 -7.95
C GLN A 41 12.19 15.89 -6.52
N GLN A 42 10.93 16.26 -6.36
CA GLN A 42 10.21 15.74 -5.20
C GLN A 42 10.04 14.23 -5.44
N GLU A 43 10.99 13.43 -4.97
CA GLU A 43 10.93 11.97 -5.03
C GLU A 43 9.56 11.54 -4.53
N LYS A 44 8.80 10.86 -5.39
CA LYS A 44 7.50 10.31 -5.05
C LYS A 44 7.75 9.29 -3.93
N LYS A 45 7.50 9.69 -2.69
CA LYS A 45 7.66 8.81 -1.53
C LYS A 45 6.73 7.61 -1.69
N ILE A 46 7.31 6.44 -1.97
CA ILE A 46 6.58 5.17 -2.02
C ILE A 46 6.15 4.86 -0.58
N SER A 47 4.88 4.61 -0.36
CA SER A 47 4.35 4.31 0.97
C SER A 47 3.24 3.28 0.87
N PRO A 48 3.17 2.33 1.81
CA PRO A 48 2.10 1.35 1.83
C PRO A 48 0.76 2.01 2.16
N ILE A 49 -0.31 1.40 1.68
CA ILE A 49 -1.69 1.84 1.91
C ILE A 49 -2.27 1.04 3.08
N PHE A 50 -2.51 1.71 4.21
CA PHE A 50 -3.14 1.10 5.39
C PHE A 50 -4.67 1.24 5.39
N GLN A 51 -5.18 2.31 4.76
CA GLN A 51 -6.57 2.72 4.77
C GLN A 51 -6.96 3.20 3.37
N GLY A 52 -8.17 2.88 2.94
CA GLY A 52 -8.78 3.46 1.76
C GLY A 52 -9.33 4.87 2.01
N ASN A 53 -10.27 5.28 1.17
CA ASN A 53 -10.91 6.59 1.22
C ASN A 53 -11.69 6.79 2.54
N ALA A 54 -11.27 7.78 3.33
CA ALA A 54 -11.87 8.10 4.63
C ALA A 54 -13.22 8.85 4.52
N VAL A 55 -13.66 9.24 3.33
CA VAL A 55 -14.89 10.02 3.12
C VAL A 55 -16.12 9.11 3.03
N LYS A 56 -16.01 7.96 2.35
CA LYS A 56 -17.13 7.05 2.13
C LYS A 56 -17.25 6.03 3.28
N PRO A 57 -18.48 5.67 3.71
CA PRO A 57 -18.70 4.66 4.74
C PRO A 57 -18.51 3.24 4.19
N ASN A 58 -17.32 2.95 3.66
CA ASN A 58 -16.98 1.66 3.05
C ASN A 58 -15.78 1.05 3.79
N VAL A 59 -15.74 -0.28 3.87
CA VAL A 59 -14.61 -1.05 4.38
C VAL A 59 -14.28 -2.19 3.41
N ALA A 60 -13.05 -2.70 3.47
CA ALA A 60 -12.64 -3.86 2.67
C ALA A 60 -12.18 -5.01 3.57
N LEU A 61 -12.52 -6.22 3.16
CA LEU A 61 -11.97 -7.45 3.73
C LEU A 61 -10.77 -7.87 2.88
N ALA A 62 -9.61 -8.02 3.53
CA ALA A 62 -8.36 -8.49 2.96
C ALA A 62 -8.08 -9.90 3.47
N CYS A 63 -8.25 -10.93 2.63
CA CYS A 63 -8.05 -12.32 3.01
C CYS A 63 -6.73 -12.84 2.45
N ASN A 64 -5.72 -13.04 3.32
CA ASN A 64 -4.45 -13.61 2.91
C ASN A 64 -4.56 -15.14 2.86
N VAL A 65 -4.21 -15.73 1.71
CA VAL A 65 -4.34 -17.17 1.47
C VAL A 65 -2.99 -17.77 1.13
N PHE A 66 -2.46 -18.54 2.08
CA PHE A 66 -1.29 -19.41 1.88
C PHE A 66 -1.55 -20.87 2.32
N TRP A 67 -2.74 -21.12 2.88
CA TRP A 67 -3.28 -22.37 3.43
C TRP A 67 -4.80 -22.19 3.63
N GLY A 68 -5.50 -23.21 4.14
CA GLY A 68 -6.91 -23.11 4.52
C GLY A 68 -7.90 -23.36 3.37
N GLU A 69 -7.44 -24.05 2.33
CA GLU A 69 -8.21 -24.46 1.15
C GLU A 69 -9.55 -25.12 1.50
N ASP A 70 -9.61 -25.98 2.53
CA ASP A 70 -10.82 -26.69 2.94
C ASP A 70 -11.92 -25.76 3.50
N LEU A 71 -11.56 -24.54 3.92
CA LEU A 71 -12.49 -23.57 4.51
C LEU A 71 -13.04 -22.58 3.47
N LEU A 72 -12.37 -22.46 2.32
CA LEU A 72 -12.77 -21.52 1.27
C LEU A 72 -14.17 -21.81 0.70
N PRO A 73 -14.61 -23.06 0.46
CA PRO A 73 -15.96 -23.33 -0.05
C PRO A 73 -17.07 -22.75 0.84
N ASP A 74 -16.94 -22.94 2.16
CA ASP A 74 -17.92 -22.40 3.11
C ASP A 74 -17.85 -20.87 3.22
N MET A 75 -16.64 -20.30 3.19
CA MET A 75 -16.48 -18.85 3.15
C MET A 75 -17.11 -18.26 1.88
N LEU A 76 -16.87 -18.86 0.71
CA LEU A 76 -17.46 -18.46 -0.56
C LEU A 76 -18.99 -18.54 -0.53
N ARG A 77 -19.56 -19.61 0.03
CA ARG A 77 -21.01 -19.73 0.22
C ARG A 77 -21.57 -18.56 1.03
N VAL A 78 -20.95 -18.24 2.18
CA VAL A 78 -21.35 -17.10 3.01
C VAL A 78 -21.19 -15.77 2.26
N LEU A 79 -20.09 -15.56 1.55
CA LEU A 79 -19.86 -14.32 0.79
C LEU A 79 -20.90 -14.13 -0.33
N ASN A 80 -21.28 -15.22 -1.01
CA ASN A 80 -22.32 -15.21 -2.03
C ASN A 80 -23.71 -14.94 -1.44
N GLU A 81 -24.08 -15.60 -0.34
CA GLU A 81 -25.32 -15.33 0.41
C GLU A 81 -25.40 -13.87 0.86
N LYS A 82 -24.28 -13.32 1.33
CA LYS A 82 -24.18 -11.92 1.76
C LYS A 82 -24.03 -10.94 0.60
N LYS A 83 -23.81 -11.38 -0.64
CA LYS A 83 -23.52 -10.55 -1.82
C LYS A 83 -22.34 -9.60 -1.58
N VAL A 84 -21.25 -10.13 -1.04
CA VAL A 84 -20.02 -9.37 -0.75
C VAL A 84 -18.87 -9.89 -1.60
N LYS A 85 -18.08 -8.97 -2.15
CA LYS A 85 -16.79 -9.29 -2.78
C LYS A 85 -15.65 -8.89 -1.83
N VAL A 86 -14.55 -9.63 -1.94
CA VAL A 86 -13.41 -9.62 -1.01
C VAL A 86 -12.15 -9.60 -1.88
N THR A 87 -11.09 -9.01 -1.35
CA THR A 87 -9.76 -9.09 -1.96
C THR A 87 -9.01 -10.26 -1.33
N PHE A 88 -8.73 -11.29 -2.13
CA PHE A 88 -7.91 -12.43 -1.72
C PHE A 88 -6.47 -12.21 -2.17
N PHE A 89 -5.55 -12.11 -1.22
CA PHE A 89 -4.12 -12.06 -1.49
C PHE A 89 -3.58 -13.49 -1.55
N ILE A 90 -3.26 -13.93 -2.76
CA ILE A 90 -2.95 -15.33 -3.07
C ILE A 90 -1.45 -15.57 -3.05
N GLY A 91 -1.04 -16.59 -2.30
CA GLY A 91 0.31 -17.14 -2.37
C GLY A 91 0.54 -17.98 -3.61
N GLY A 92 1.61 -17.73 -4.36
CA GLY A 92 1.89 -18.44 -5.61
C GLY A 92 2.07 -19.96 -5.43
N SER A 93 2.74 -20.42 -4.37
CA SER A 93 2.87 -21.86 -4.10
C SER A 93 1.54 -22.51 -3.72
N TRP A 94 0.66 -21.77 -3.04
CA TRP A 94 -0.70 -22.23 -2.73
C TRP A 94 -1.54 -22.33 -4.01
N ALA A 95 -1.50 -21.32 -4.87
CA ALA A 95 -2.18 -21.31 -6.16
C ALA A 95 -1.77 -22.51 -7.04
N LYS A 96 -0.46 -22.85 -7.03
CA LYS A 96 0.06 -23.99 -7.78
C LYS A 96 -0.54 -25.32 -7.30
N ARG A 97 -0.79 -25.47 -6.00
CA ARG A 97 -1.38 -26.68 -5.40
C ARG A 97 -2.90 -26.71 -5.51
N ASN A 98 -3.54 -25.53 -5.54
CA ASN A 98 -4.99 -25.36 -5.49
C ASN A 98 -5.52 -24.55 -6.69
N PRO A 99 -5.25 -24.98 -7.94
CA PRO A 99 -5.62 -24.20 -9.13
C PRO A 99 -7.14 -24.05 -9.27
N ASP A 100 -7.91 -25.05 -8.86
CA ASP A 100 -9.38 -25.01 -8.97
C ASP A 100 -10.00 -24.04 -7.96
N SER A 101 -9.52 -24.03 -6.71
CA SER A 101 -9.95 -23.05 -5.71
C SER A 101 -9.62 -21.62 -6.16
N LEU A 102 -8.45 -21.38 -6.75
CA LEU A 102 -8.11 -20.06 -7.30
C LEU A 102 -9.06 -19.65 -8.44
N ARG A 103 -9.35 -20.56 -9.37
CA ARG A 103 -10.33 -20.30 -10.45
C ARG A 103 -11.71 -20.00 -9.89
N GLU A 104 -12.14 -20.74 -8.88
CA GLU A 104 -13.44 -20.54 -8.25
C GLU A 104 -13.53 -19.15 -7.59
N LEU A 105 -12.51 -18.72 -6.83
CA LEU A 105 -12.45 -17.38 -6.26
C LEU A 105 -12.59 -16.30 -7.35
N ALA A 106 -11.84 -16.45 -8.46
CA ALA A 106 -11.87 -15.50 -9.57
C ALA A 106 -13.20 -15.51 -10.34
N GLN A 107 -13.78 -16.68 -10.60
CA GLN A 107 -15.07 -16.84 -11.30
C GLN A 107 -16.25 -16.31 -10.47
N ASN A 108 -16.17 -16.41 -9.14
CA ASN A 108 -17.11 -15.77 -8.23
C ASN A 108 -16.93 -14.24 -8.17
N GLY A 109 -16.02 -13.65 -8.95
CA GLY A 109 -15.86 -12.19 -9.06
C GLY A 109 -15.22 -11.53 -7.85
N HIS A 110 -14.48 -12.30 -7.03
CA HIS A 110 -13.62 -11.73 -6.01
C HIS A 110 -12.39 -11.07 -6.65
N GLU A 111 -11.81 -10.08 -5.96
CA GLU A 111 -10.56 -9.48 -6.40
C GLU A 111 -9.40 -10.42 -6.03
N ILE A 112 -8.54 -10.72 -6.99
CA ILE A 112 -7.35 -11.54 -6.78
C ILE A 112 -6.12 -10.62 -6.73
N ALA A 113 -5.36 -10.74 -5.65
CA ALA A 113 -4.17 -9.95 -5.36
C ALA A 113 -2.97 -10.84 -5.02
N ASN A 114 -1.78 -10.26 -4.89
CA ASN A 114 -0.51 -10.98 -4.78
C ASN A 114 -0.04 -11.08 -3.32
N HIS A 115 0.35 -12.28 -2.88
CA HIS A 115 0.91 -12.52 -1.53
C HIS A 115 2.28 -13.21 -1.53
N SER A 116 3.14 -12.89 -2.51
CA SER A 116 4.41 -13.58 -2.79
C SER A 116 4.24 -15.06 -3.18
N TYR A 117 5.31 -15.70 -3.64
CA TYR A 117 5.23 -17.07 -4.11
C TYR A 117 5.42 -18.07 -2.97
N SER A 118 6.46 -17.88 -2.17
CA SER A 118 6.93 -18.81 -1.15
C SER A 118 6.64 -18.38 0.29
N HIS A 119 5.99 -17.23 0.49
CA HIS A 119 5.75 -16.61 1.80
C HIS A 119 7.04 -16.36 2.63
N PRO A 120 8.07 -15.72 2.03
CA PRO A 120 9.32 -15.42 2.72
C PRO A 120 9.14 -14.29 3.74
N HIS A 121 10.16 -14.03 4.55
CA HIS A 121 10.29 -12.75 5.25
C HIS A 121 10.85 -11.70 4.27
N PRO A 122 10.03 -10.82 3.67
CA PRO A 122 10.44 -9.99 2.53
C PRO A 122 11.54 -8.98 2.89
N ASN A 123 11.62 -8.58 4.15
CA ASN A 123 12.68 -7.69 4.65
C ASN A 123 14.07 -8.34 4.66
N LYS A 124 14.16 -9.68 4.53
CA LYS A 124 15.42 -10.44 4.46
C LYS A 124 15.86 -10.74 3.03
N LEU A 125 15.08 -10.32 2.03
CA LEU A 125 15.35 -10.54 0.63
C LEU A 125 15.96 -9.30 -0.03
N SER A 126 16.73 -9.50 -1.09
CA SER A 126 17.11 -8.40 -2.00
C SER A 126 15.88 -7.84 -2.73
N LYS A 127 16.03 -6.69 -3.37
CA LYS A 127 14.96 -6.11 -4.20
C LYS A 127 14.56 -7.07 -5.33
N GLU A 128 15.54 -7.65 -6.01
CA GLU A 128 15.36 -8.58 -7.12
C GLU A 128 14.68 -9.89 -6.67
N GLN A 129 15.03 -10.39 -5.48
CA GLN A 129 14.37 -11.55 -4.89
C GLN A 129 12.91 -11.26 -4.55
N ASN A 130 12.60 -10.08 -3.99
CA ASN A 130 11.23 -9.65 -3.79
C ASN A 130 10.47 -9.53 -5.14
N GLN A 131 11.11 -8.97 -6.17
CA GLN A 131 10.52 -8.88 -7.51
C GLN A 131 10.22 -10.25 -8.10
N GLN A 132 11.12 -11.22 -7.96
CA GLN A 132 10.91 -12.60 -8.41
C GLN A 132 9.72 -13.26 -7.72
N GLU A 133 9.58 -13.07 -6.41
CA GLU A 133 8.45 -13.59 -5.62
C GLU A 133 7.10 -13.03 -6.09
N ILE A 134 7.05 -11.72 -6.36
CA ILE A 134 5.85 -11.04 -6.85
C ILE A 134 5.55 -11.48 -8.30
N ALA A 135 6.53 -11.38 -9.20
CA ALA A 135 6.35 -11.67 -10.63
C ALA A 135 5.94 -13.12 -10.89
N ARG A 136 6.58 -14.08 -10.22
CA ARG A 136 6.24 -15.51 -10.34
C ARG A 136 4.82 -15.81 -9.90
N THR A 137 4.33 -15.10 -8.88
CA THR A 137 2.94 -15.24 -8.41
C THR A 137 1.96 -14.62 -9.41
N GLU A 138 2.29 -13.46 -9.99
CA GLU A 138 1.48 -12.83 -11.03
C GLU A 138 1.31 -13.72 -12.25
N GLU A 139 2.42 -14.24 -12.78
CA GLU A 139 2.43 -15.09 -13.97
C GLU A 139 1.51 -16.30 -13.77
N LEU A 140 1.64 -17.00 -12.64
CA LEU A 140 0.82 -18.15 -12.32
C LEU A 140 -0.66 -17.78 -12.13
N VAL A 141 -0.96 -16.70 -11.42
CA VAL A 141 -2.36 -16.25 -11.24
C VAL A 141 -2.98 -15.89 -12.59
N LYS A 142 -2.24 -15.20 -13.46
CA LYS A 142 -2.67 -14.81 -14.79
C LYS A 142 -2.87 -16.03 -15.69
N GLU A 143 -1.99 -17.02 -15.63
CA GLU A 143 -2.13 -18.29 -16.36
C GLU A 143 -3.41 -19.03 -15.94
N LEU A 144 -3.68 -19.13 -14.63
CA LEU A 144 -4.79 -19.92 -14.10
C LEU A 144 -6.15 -19.23 -14.23
N THR A 145 -6.18 -17.89 -14.18
CA THR A 145 -7.44 -17.11 -14.07
C THR A 145 -7.67 -16.11 -15.20
N GLY A 146 -6.66 -15.82 -16.01
CA GLY A 146 -6.67 -14.72 -16.98
C GLY A 146 -6.65 -13.31 -16.36
N LYS A 147 -6.51 -13.19 -15.03
CA LYS A 147 -6.49 -11.91 -14.31
C LYS A 147 -5.05 -11.50 -13.99
N LYS A 148 -4.73 -10.22 -14.25
CA LYS A 148 -3.49 -9.60 -13.77
C LYS A 148 -3.72 -9.03 -12.37
N THR A 149 -2.84 -9.31 -11.42
CA THR A 149 -2.88 -8.71 -10.09
C THR A 149 -2.17 -7.34 -10.08
N THR A 150 -2.64 -6.43 -9.24
CA THR A 150 -2.12 -5.04 -9.11
C THR A 150 -1.87 -4.62 -7.67
N LEU A 151 -2.35 -5.41 -6.71
CA LEU A 151 -2.21 -5.19 -5.28
C LEU A 151 -1.30 -6.26 -4.70
N TYR A 152 -0.40 -5.86 -3.80
CA TYR A 152 0.54 -6.75 -3.11
C TYR A 152 0.40 -6.58 -1.61
N ALA A 153 0.16 -7.67 -0.88
CA ALA A 153 0.30 -7.70 0.57
C ALA A 153 1.59 -8.46 0.89
N PRO A 154 2.56 -7.85 1.61
CA PRO A 154 3.76 -8.57 1.98
C PRO A 154 3.46 -9.59 3.09
N PRO A 155 4.06 -10.80 3.04
CA PRO A 155 3.98 -11.76 4.13
C PRO A 155 4.36 -11.14 5.48
N TYR A 156 3.69 -11.59 6.54
CA TYR A 156 3.89 -11.12 7.92
C TYR A 156 3.63 -9.62 8.15
N GLY A 157 3.18 -8.87 7.14
CA GLY A 157 3.11 -7.41 7.20
C GLY A 157 4.48 -6.73 7.23
N GLU A 158 5.54 -7.45 6.84
CA GLU A 158 6.89 -6.91 6.80
C GLU A 158 7.09 -6.05 5.55
N TYR A 159 7.53 -4.81 5.74
CA TYR A 159 8.00 -3.98 4.64
C TYR A 159 9.17 -3.10 5.09
N ASN A 160 9.97 -2.70 4.12
CA ASN A 160 11.01 -1.68 4.21
C ASN A 160 11.15 -1.05 2.81
N ASP A 161 12.05 -0.08 2.64
CA ASP A 161 12.22 0.62 1.36
C ASP A 161 12.56 -0.33 0.21
N THR A 162 13.31 -1.41 0.47
CA THR A 162 13.62 -2.46 -0.52
C THR A 162 12.36 -3.18 -0.99
N VAL A 163 11.48 -3.58 -0.08
CA VAL A 163 10.21 -4.26 -0.40
C VAL A 163 9.27 -3.32 -1.15
N LEU A 164 9.18 -2.07 -0.70
CA LEU A 164 8.33 -1.05 -1.33
C LEU A 164 8.80 -0.71 -2.75
N ALA A 165 10.11 -0.53 -2.95
CA ALA A 165 10.69 -0.29 -4.27
C ALA A 165 10.49 -1.49 -5.21
N ALA A 166 10.69 -2.73 -4.72
CA ALA A 166 10.45 -3.94 -5.51
C ALA A 166 9.00 -4.01 -6.04
N ALA A 167 8.02 -3.72 -5.18
CA ALA A 167 6.61 -3.73 -5.56
C ALA A 167 6.26 -2.58 -6.52
N ASP A 168 6.69 -1.35 -6.22
CA ASP A 168 6.39 -0.16 -7.04
C ASP A 168 7.01 -0.26 -8.45
N GLU A 169 8.24 -0.76 -8.58
CA GLU A 169 8.90 -0.97 -9.89
C GLU A 169 8.16 -2.01 -10.75
N LEU A 170 7.43 -2.96 -10.15
CA LEU A 170 6.56 -3.90 -10.86
C LEU A 170 5.14 -3.34 -11.10
N GLY A 171 4.86 -2.11 -10.67
CA GLY A 171 3.57 -1.44 -10.79
C GLY A 171 2.53 -1.85 -9.76
N TYR A 172 2.95 -2.43 -8.63
CA TYR A 172 2.06 -2.84 -7.54
C TYR A 172 1.85 -1.74 -6.51
N LYS A 173 0.65 -1.70 -5.94
CA LYS A 173 0.37 -0.97 -4.70
C LYS A 173 0.55 -1.92 -3.52
N THR A 174 1.43 -1.57 -2.59
CA THR A 174 1.61 -2.31 -1.33
C THR A 174 0.46 -2.02 -0.39
N ILE A 175 -0.29 -3.05 0.00
CA ILE A 175 -1.46 -2.98 0.85
C ILE A 175 -1.15 -3.57 2.23
N MET A 176 -1.52 -2.81 3.25
CA MET A 176 -1.48 -3.19 4.65
C MET A 176 -2.91 -3.18 5.20
N TRP A 177 -3.08 -3.10 6.52
CA TRP A 177 -4.39 -3.09 7.15
C TRP A 177 -4.46 -2.13 8.33
N THR A 178 -5.66 -1.59 8.56
CA THR A 178 -6.00 -0.82 9.77
C THR A 178 -6.49 -1.70 10.91
N ILE A 179 -7.12 -2.84 10.59
CA ILE A 179 -7.75 -3.72 11.58
C ILE A 179 -7.25 -5.14 11.34
N ASP A 180 -6.63 -5.73 12.36
CA ASP A 180 -6.22 -7.14 12.36
C ASP A 180 -7.24 -7.98 13.15
N THR A 181 -7.75 -9.04 12.53
CA THR A 181 -8.61 -10.02 13.22
C THR A 181 -7.82 -10.90 14.19
N VAL A 182 -6.51 -11.07 13.99
CA VAL A 182 -5.62 -11.98 14.73
C VAL A 182 -6.20 -13.40 14.80
N ASP A 183 -6.87 -13.79 13.71
CA ASP A 183 -7.63 -15.04 13.59
C ASP A 183 -6.75 -16.29 13.55
N TRP A 184 -5.51 -16.15 13.08
CA TRP A 184 -4.47 -17.18 13.13
C TRP A 184 -4.12 -17.65 14.56
N LYS A 185 -4.43 -16.86 15.61
CA LYS A 185 -4.33 -17.30 17.01
C LYS A 185 -5.52 -18.13 17.50
N ARG A 186 -6.46 -18.42 16.60
CA ARG A 186 -7.67 -19.20 16.85
C ARG A 186 -8.57 -18.67 17.99
N PRO A 187 -8.87 -17.34 18.07
CA PRO A 187 -9.78 -16.81 19.07
C PRO A 187 -11.22 -17.29 18.83
N ALA A 188 -12.12 -17.07 19.79
CA ALA A 188 -13.54 -17.31 19.57
C ALA A 188 -14.09 -16.39 18.45
N PRO A 189 -15.05 -16.85 17.62
CA PRO A 189 -15.66 -16.02 16.57
C PRO A 189 -16.21 -14.67 17.08
N ALA A 190 -16.83 -14.67 18.26
CA ALA A 190 -17.31 -13.45 18.91
C ALA A 190 -16.20 -12.42 19.20
N THR A 191 -15.00 -12.88 19.52
CA THR A 191 -13.82 -12.02 19.72
C THR A 191 -13.38 -11.36 18.42
N ILE A 192 -13.43 -12.08 17.29
CA ILE A 192 -13.15 -11.51 15.96
C ILE A 192 -14.16 -10.40 15.66
N ILE A 193 -15.45 -10.70 15.82
CA ILE A 193 -16.53 -9.74 15.56
C ILE A 193 -16.36 -8.49 16.43
N GLN A 194 -16.13 -8.65 17.73
CA GLN A 194 -15.93 -7.52 18.64
C GLN A 194 -14.69 -6.70 18.28
N ARG A 195 -13.56 -7.36 17.99
CA ARG A 195 -12.29 -6.68 17.63
C ARG A 195 -12.42 -5.85 16.37
N VAL A 196 -13.14 -6.33 15.37
CA VAL A 196 -13.38 -5.58 14.13
C VAL A 196 -14.38 -4.45 14.38
N THR A 197 -15.56 -4.77 14.92
CA THR A 197 -16.68 -3.82 15.05
C THR A 197 -16.41 -2.65 16.01
N SER A 198 -15.51 -2.83 16.98
CA SER A 198 -15.07 -1.76 17.90
C SER A 198 -14.06 -0.78 17.27
N LYS A 199 -13.47 -1.13 16.14
CA LYS A 199 -12.43 -0.34 15.45
C LYS A 199 -12.85 0.12 14.05
N LEU A 200 -14.10 -0.11 13.65
CA LEU A 200 -14.59 0.27 12.33
C LEU A 200 -14.49 1.78 12.14
N GLN A 201 -13.97 2.15 10.97
CA GLN A 201 -13.83 3.50 10.47
C GLN A 201 -13.92 3.48 8.94
N ASN A 202 -14.25 4.62 8.34
CA ASN A 202 -14.30 4.77 6.88
C ASN A 202 -12.97 4.38 6.23
N GLY A 203 -13.02 3.60 5.16
CA GLY A 203 -11.84 3.13 4.44
C GLY A 203 -11.06 2.04 5.18
N ALA A 204 -11.59 1.45 6.27
CA ALA A 204 -10.86 0.41 6.98
C ALA A 204 -10.57 -0.81 6.08
N ILE A 205 -9.33 -1.28 6.12
CA ILE A 205 -8.91 -2.57 5.58
C ILE A 205 -8.81 -3.55 6.75
N ILE A 206 -9.54 -4.66 6.66
CA ILE A 206 -9.66 -5.68 7.70
C ILE A 206 -8.92 -6.94 7.25
N LEU A 207 -7.79 -7.24 7.89
CA LEU A 207 -6.98 -8.43 7.62
C LEU A 207 -7.61 -9.68 8.24
N MET A 208 -7.72 -10.75 7.45
CA MET A 208 -8.11 -12.08 7.88
C MET A 208 -7.42 -13.17 7.04
N HIS A 209 -7.62 -14.42 7.43
CA HIS A 209 -7.15 -15.62 6.76
C HIS A 209 -8.30 -16.65 6.71
N PRO A 210 -8.22 -17.67 5.84
CA PRO A 210 -9.15 -18.79 5.87
C PRO A 210 -8.88 -19.67 7.10
N THR A 211 -9.40 -19.25 8.25
CA THR A 211 -9.33 -19.96 9.53
C THR A 211 -10.72 -20.38 9.98
N GLU A 212 -10.83 -21.44 10.77
CA GLU A 212 -12.12 -21.88 11.31
C GLU A 212 -12.85 -20.77 12.11
N PRO A 213 -12.18 -20.00 12.98
CA PRO A 213 -12.81 -18.83 13.61
C PRO A 213 -13.34 -17.80 12.62
N THR A 214 -12.57 -17.45 11.59
CA THR A 214 -12.99 -16.47 10.58
C THR A 214 -14.17 -17.00 9.78
N GLN A 215 -14.12 -18.27 9.34
CA GLN A 215 -15.21 -18.93 8.64
C GLN A 215 -16.51 -18.90 9.46
N LYS A 216 -16.44 -19.19 10.76
CA LYS A 216 -17.60 -19.13 11.67
C LYS A 216 -18.08 -17.70 11.96
N ALA A 217 -17.17 -16.72 12.00
CA ALA A 217 -17.50 -15.33 12.28
C ALA A 217 -18.04 -14.57 11.06
N LEU A 218 -17.66 -14.98 9.83
CA LEU A 218 -17.76 -14.18 8.62
C LEU A 218 -19.18 -13.64 8.35
N GLY A 219 -20.18 -14.50 8.45
CA GLY A 219 -21.58 -14.13 8.18
C GLY A 219 -22.07 -13.03 9.13
N GLN A 220 -21.90 -13.24 10.44
CA GLN A 220 -22.30 -12.27 11.45
C GLN A 220 -21.43 -11.02 11.42
N LEU A 221 -20.14 -11.14 11.12
CA LEU A 221 -19.25 -10.00 10.97
C LEU A 221 -19.74 -9.05 9.88
N ILE A 222 -20.11 -9.58 8.71
CA ILE A 222 -20.66 -8.78 7.60
C ILE A 222 -21.96 -8.07 8.02
N ASP A 223 -22.84 -8.76 8.75
CA ASP A 223 -24.09 -8.18 9.24
C ASP A 223 -23.83 -7.03 10.22
N GLU A 224 -22.90 -7.19 11.16
CA GLU A 224 -22.55 -6.14 12.12
C GLU A 224 -21.85 -4.94 11.47
N ILE A 225 -21.03 -5.17 10.43
CA ILE A 225 -20.44 -4.09 9.62
C ILE A 225 -21.56 -3.26 8.96
N ARG A 226 -22.52 -3.93 8.30
CA ARG A 226 -23.66 -3.28 7.65
C ARG A 226 -24.57 -2.55 8.63
N LYS A 227 -24.83 -3.15 9.78
CA LYS A 227 -25.63 -2.55 10.86
C LYS A 227 -25.02 -1.25 11.39
N LYS A 228 -23.69 -1.10 11.32
CA LYS A 228 -22.97 0.13 11.64
C LYS A 228 -22.91 1.15 10.50
N GLY A 229 -23.59 0.88 9.38
CA GLY A 229 -23.71 1.79 8.24
C GLY A 229 -22.60 1.65 7.20
N TYR A 230 -21.78 0.59 7.27
CA TYR A 230 -20.67 0.40 6.34
C TYR A 230 -21.02 -0.58 5.20
N GLU A 231 -20.60 -0.25 3.98
CA GLU A 231 -20.59 -1.16 2.85
C GLU A 231 -19.27 -1.96 2.82
N VAL A 232 -19.35 -3.25 2.46
CA VAL A 232 -18.16 -4.09 2.25
C VAL A 232 -17.89 -4.19 0.75
N VAL A 233 -16.72 -3.71 0.34
CA VAL A 233 -16.28 -3.70 -1.07
C VAL A 233 -14.85 -4.23 -1.18
N THR A 234 -14.33 -4.38 -2.40
CA THR A 234 -12.92 -4.77 -2.62
C THR A 234 -11.95 -3.64 -2.30
N ILE A 235 -10.67 -3.97 -2.13
CA ILE A 235 -9.63 -2.98 -1.83
C ILE A 235 -9.47 -1.99 -2.98
N SER A 236 -9.47 -2.46 -4.23
CA SER A 236 -9.44 -1.55 -5.39
C SER A 236 -10.59 -0.53 -5.36
N GLU A 237 -11.78 -0.90 -4.90
CA GLU A 237 -12.92 0.03 -4.80
C GLU A 237 -12.76 1.08 -3.69
N ILE A 238 -12.09 0.78 -2.57
CA ILE A 238 -11.90 1.76 -1.49
C ILE A 238 -10.67 2.64 -1.66
N ILE A 239 -9.64 2.21 -2.39
CA ILE A 239 -8.40 2.99 -2.54
C ILE A 239 -8.48 4.02 -3.68
N ILE A 240 -9.55 3.99 -4.47
CA ILE A 240 -9.82 4.99 -5.51
C ILE A 240 -10.34 6.28 -4.82
N PRO A 241 -9.82 7.47 -5.19
CA PRO A 241 -10.30 8.76 -4.70
C PRO A 241 -11.80 8.99 -4.87
#